data_AF-A0A1G1E6I9-F1
#
_entry.id   AF-A0A1G1E6I9-F1
#
_cell.length_a   1.000
_cell.length_b   1.000
_cell.length_c   1.000
_cell.angle_alpha   90.00
_cell.angle_beta   90.00
_cell.angle_gamma   90.00
#
_symmetry.space_group_name_H-M   'P 1'
#
loop_
_entity.id
_entity.type
_entity.pdbx_description
1 polymer ?
#
loop_
_entity_poly.entity_id
_entity_poly.type
_entity_poly.pdbx_seq_one_letter_code
_entity_poly.pdbx_strand_id
1 'polypeptide(L)'
;MTIPIKQRRGGLIRVKQYITDTKGHKVAAVIEIEELTRLKAMIDIIPTSEAWLYKNKEALESVRRGLKDAAKGRITKLKIDEL
;
A
#
# COMPACT_ATOMS: atom_id res chain seq x y z
N MET A 1 -21.82 -20.60 -11.44
CA MET A 1 -21.13 -21.40 -10.41
C MET A 1 -19.79 -20.73 -10.11
N THR A 2 -19.59 -20.26 -8.88
CA THR A 2 -18.40 -19.49 -8.47
C THR A 2 -17.48 -20.39 -7.67
N ILE A 3 -16.19 -20.46 -8.04
CA ILE A 3 -15.25 -21.44 -7.49
C ILE A 3 -14.30 -20.73 -6.51
N PRO A 4 -14.27 -21.10 -5.22
CA PRO A 4 -13.36 -20.50 -4.24
C PRO A 4 -11.91 -20.97 -4.47
N ILE A 5 -11.01 -20.07 -4.86
CA ILE A 5 -9.58 -20.35 -4.98
C ILE A 5 -8.86 -19.84 -3.74
N LYS A 6 -8.20 -20.73 -3.00
CA LYS A 6 -7.44 -20.43 -1.77
C LYS A 6 -5.94 -20.44 -2.11
N GLN A 7 -5.26 -19.30 -2.10
CA GLN A 7 -3.79 -19.27 -2.25
C GLN A 7 -3.04 -18.14 -1.52
N ARG A 8 -1.81 -18.52 -1.12
CA ARG A 8 -0.59 -17.81 -0.66
C ARG A 8 -0.74 -16.64 0.34
N ARG A 9 -0.40 -16.96 1.60
CA ARG A 9 0.12 -15.99 2.59
C ARG A 9 1.42 -15.39 2.04
N GLY A 10 1.40 -14.13 1.63
CA GLY A 10 2.58 -13.44 1.07
C GLY A 10 2.30 -12.07 0.46
N GLY A 11 1.03 -11.69 0.26
CA GLY A 11 0.65 -10.33 -0.17
C GLY A 11 0.56 -9.34 1.00
N LEU A 12 0.74 -8.04 0.69
CA LEU A 12 0.58 -6.92 1.64
C LEU A 12 -0.81 -6.90 2.31
N ILE A 13 -1.82 -7.41 1.60
CA ILE A 13 -3.22 -7.52 2.04
C ILE A 13 -3.56 -8.99 2.28
N ARG A 14 -4.17 -9.29 3.43
CA ARG A 14 -4.56 -10.65 3.84
C ARG A 14 -5.87 -11.07 3.19
N VAL A 15 -5.80 -11.62 1.98
CA VAL A 15 -6.97 -12.13 1.24
C VAL A 15 -7.24 -13.59 1.57
N LYS A 16 -8.47 -13.90 1.99
CA LYS A 16 -8.95 -15.27 2.22
C LYS A 16 -9.34 -15.96 0.92
N GLN A 17 -10.06 -15.26 0.05
CA GLN A 17 -10.61 -15.80 -1.18
C GLN A 17 -10.81 -14.70 -2.21
N TYR A 18 -10.69 -15.04 -3.49
CA TYR A 18 -11.15 -14.18 -4.58
C TYR A 18 -12.48 -14.68 -5.13
N ILE A 19 -13.35 -13.75 -5.50
CA ILE A 19 -14.56 -14.00 -6.27
C ILE A 19 -14.21 -13.71 -7.73
N THR A 20 -14.52 -14.65 -8.61
CA THR A 20 -14.24 -14.54 -10.04
C THR A 20 -15.53 -14.44 -10.84
N ASP A 21 -15.49 -13.67 -11.92
CA ASP A 21 -16.54 -13.67 -12.94
C ASP A 21 -16.59 -15.00 -13.70
N THR A 22 -17.65 -15.21 -14.49
CA THR A 22 -17.81 -16.32 -15.44
C THR A 22 -16.61 -16.56 -16.36
N LYS A 23 -15.84 -15.51 -16.68
CA LYS A 23 -14.61 -15.61 -17.49
C LYS A 23 -13.33 -15.91 -16.67
N GLY A 24 -13.45 -16.12 -15.36
CA GLY A 24 -12.31 -16.39 -14.46
C GLY A 24 -11.56 -15.14 -13.98
N HIS A 25 -11.99 -13.93 -14.37
CA HIS A 25 -11.39 -12.68 -13.91
C HIS A 25 -11.75 -12.41 -12.44
N LYS A 26 -10.77 -12.03 -11.62
CA LYS A 26 -10.99 -11.64 -10.22
C LYS A 26 -11.77 -10.33 -10.17
N VAL A 27 -12.97 -10.35 -9.59
CA VAL A 27 -13.84 -9.18 -9.46
C VAL A 27 -13.93 -8.66 -8.02
N ALA A 28 -13.72 -9.53 -7.03
CA ALA A 28 -13.69 -9.12 -5.64
C ALA A 28 -12.74 -10.00 -4.81
N ALA A 29 -12.37 -9.49 -3.64
CA ALA A 29 -11.55 -10.19 -2.67
C ALA A 29 -12.29 -10.22 -1.32
N VAL A 30 -12.37 -11.41 -0.72
CA VAL A 30 -12.86 -11.63 0.63
C VAL A 30 -11.67 -11.53 1.58
N ILE A 31 -11.71 -10.57 2.49
CA ILE A 31 -10.71 -10.36 3.54
C ILE A 31 -11.35 -10.58 4.92
N GLU A 32 -10.52 -10.83 5.93
CA GLU A 32 -11.01 -10.88 7.32
C GLU A 32 -11.41 -9.48 7.81
N ILE A 33 -12.36 -9.42 8.74
CA ILE A 33 -12.77 -8.14 9.33
C ILE A 33 -11.61 -7.41 10.02
N GLU A 34 -10.71 -8.16 10.68
CA GLU A 34 -9.49 -7.62 11.29
C GLU A 34 -8.58 -6.95 10.26
N GLU A 35 -8.50 -7.50 9.05
CA GLU A 35 -7.72 -6.91 7.95
C GLU A 35 -8.38 -5.64 7.42
N LEU A 36 -9.71 -5.60 7.33
CA LEU A 36 -10.43 -4.37 6.97
C LEU A 36 -10.15 -3.26 8.00
N THR A 37 -10.18 -3.59 9.29
CA THR A 37 -9.86 -2.64 10.36
C THR A 37 -8.43 -2.13 10.25
N ARG A 38 -7.45 -3.02 10.00
CA ARG A 38 -6.04 -2.66 9.79
C ARG A 38 -5.87 -1.68 8.62
N LEU A 39 -6.54 -1.95 7.50
CA LEU A 39 -6.49 -1.08 6.32
C LEU A 39 -7.14 0.28 6.58
N LYS A 40 -8.28 0.32 7.28
CA LYS A 40 -8.92 1.58 7.67
C LYS A 40 -8.02 2.44 8.55
N ALA A 41 -7.42 1.84 9.59
CA ALA A 41 -6.50 2.56 10.47
C ALA A 41 -5.31 3.15 9.70
N MET A 42 -4.74 2.40 8.74
CA MET A 42 -3.68 2.92 7.88
C MET A 42 -4.11 4.08 7.00
N ILE A 43 -5.31 4.04 6.44
CA ILE A 43 -5.83 5.11 5.57
C ILE A 43 -6.14 6.36 6.40
N ASP A 44 -6.68 6.19 7.61
CA ASP A 44 -7.04 7.30 8.51
C ASP A 44 -5.81 8.10 8.97
N ILE A 45 -4.65 7.44 9.10
CA ILE A 45 -3.37 8.08 9.41
C ILE A 45 -2.91 9.01 8.29
N ILE A 46 -3.27 8.72 7.02
CA ILE A 46 -2.83 9.51 5.88
C ILE A 46 -3.76 10.72 5.75
N PRO A 47 -3.27 11.95 6.01
CA PRO A 47 -4.05 13.16 5.82
C PRO A 47 -4.58 13.23 4.39
N THR A 48 -5.84 13.65 4.23
CA THR A 48 -6.44 13.80 2.89
C THR A 48 -5.64 14.78 2.02
N SER A 49 -5.00 15.79 2.63
CA SER A 49 -4.10 16.73 1.98
C SER A 49 -2.84 16.09 1.38
N GLU A 50 -2.47 14.87 1.78
CA GLU A 50 -1.31 14.14 1.24
C GLU A 50 -1.68 13.15 0.13
N ALA A 51 -2.96 13.03 -0.22
CA ALA A 51 -3.42 12.12 -1.26
C ALA A 51 -2.79 12.39 -2.64
N TRP A 52 -2.34 13.62 -2.90
CA TRP A 52 -1.66 13.98 -4.14
C TRP A 52 -0.34 13.22 -4.35
N LEU A 53 0.38 12.90 -3.27
CA LEU A 53 1.67 12.20 -3.33
C LEU A 53 1.51 10.84 -4.01
N TYR A 54 0.41 10.14 -3.71
CA TYR A 54 0.12 8.83 -4.29
C TYR A 54 -0.37 8.90 -5.74
N LYS A 55 -0.78 10.08 -6.22
CA LYS A 55 -1.12 10.33 -7.63
C LYS A 55 0.10 10.69 -8.47
N ASN A 56 1.14 11.27 -7.86
CA ASN A 56 2.38 11.63 -8.53
C ASN A 56 3.45 10.54 -8.33
N LYS A 57 3.65 9.70 -9.37
CA LYS A 57 4.61 8.59 -9.33
C LYS A 57 6.05 9.04 -9.07
N GLU A 58 6.48 10.16 -9.65
CA GLU A 58 7.86 10.64 -9.52
C GLU A 58 8.16 11.15 -8.10
N ALA A 59 7.20 11.89 -7.53
CA ALA A 59 7.30 12.35 -6.14
C ALA A 59 7.28 11.17 -5.17
N LEU A 60 6.39 10.19 -5.38
CA LEU A 60 6.29 9.00 -4.56
C LEU A 60 7.59 8.18 -4.55
N GLU A 61 8.21 7.97 -5.72
CA GLU A 61 9.47 7.24 -5.82
C GLU A 61 10.63 8.01 -5.17
N SER A 62 10.64 9.34 -5.28
CA SER A 62 11.63 10.18 -4.60
C SER A 62 11.53 10.07 -3.08
N VAL A 63 10.31 10.13 -2.52
CA VAL A 63 10.07 9.95 -1.09
C VAL A 63 10.48 8.53 -0.65
N ARG A 64 10.10 7.50 -1.39
CA ARG A 64 10.48 6.11 -1.10
C ARG A 64 11.99 5.91 -1.10
N ARG A 65 12.71 6.54 -2.03
CA ARG A 65 14.17 6.51 -2.08
C ARG A 65 14.76 7.16 -0.84
N GLY A 66 14.31 8.37 -0.49
CA GLY A 66 14.74 9.07 0.73
C GLY A 66 14.52 8.25 2.00
N LEU A 67 13.36 7.62 2.16
CA LEU A 67 13.07 6.75 3.29
C LEU A 67 14.00 5.52 3.35
N LYS A 68 14.31 4.91 2.20
CA LYS A 68 15.27 3.78 2.12
C LYS A 68 16.68 4.21 2.49
N ASP A 69 17.12 5.38 2.02
CA ASP A 69 18.45 5.91 2.34
C ASP A 69 18.54 6.28 3.83
N ALA A 70 17.48 6.89 4.39
CA ALA A 70 17.39 7.18 5.82
C ALA A 70 17.46 5.93 6.70
N ALA A 71 16.72 4.87 6.33
CA ALA A 71 16.77 3.58 7.03
C ALA A 71 18.17 2.93 6.97
N LYS A 72 18.96 3.24 5.95
CA LYS A 72 20.37 2.79 5.80
C LYS A 72 21.38 3.75 6.44
N GLY A 73 20.93 4.80 7.12
CA GLY A 73 21.79 5.82 7.72
C GLY A 73 22.47 6.77 6.72
N ARG A 74 22.07 6.76 5.44
CA ARG A 74 22.60 7.64 4.40
C ARG A 74 21.87 8.98 4.43
N ILE A 75 22.00 9.69 5.54
CA ILE A 75 21.42 11.01 5.76
C ILE A 75 22.50 12.07 5.79
N THR A 76 22.22 13.23 5.22
CA THR A 76 23.06 14.42 5.33
C THR A 76 22.27 15.51 6.04
N LYS A 77 22.94 16.25 6.92
CA LYS A 77 22.32 17.40 7.57
C LYS A 77 22.21 18.53 6.53
N LEU A 78 20.98 18.94 6.24
CA LEU A 78 20.75 20.12 5.41
C LEU A 78 21.23 21.36 6.18
N LYS A 79 22.11 22.13 5.55
CA LYS A 79 22.47 23.47 6.01
C LYS A 79 21.47 24.44 5.39
N ILE A 80 20.58 24.95 6.22
CA ILE A 80 19.49 25.85 5.83
C ILE A 80 20.04 27.20 5.31
N ASP A 81 21.26 27.55 5.71
CA ASP A 81 21.96 28.77 5.29
C ASP A 81 22.44 28.73 3.82
N GLU A 82 22.50 27.54 3.20
CA GLU A 82 22.97 27.33 1.83
C GLU A 82 21.83 27.03 0.83
N LEU A 83 20.57 27.25 1.23
CA LEU A 83 19.35 27.07 0.42
C LEU A 83 18.75 28.41 0.01
#